data_AF-A0A6B1FWI4-F1
#
_entry.id   AF-A0A6B1FWI4-F1
#
_cell.length_a   1.000
_cell.length_b   1.000
_cell.length_c   1.000
_cell.angle_alpha   90.00
_cell.angle_beta   90.00
_cell.angle_gamma   90.00
#
_symmetry.space_group_name_H-M   'P 1'
#
loop_
_entity.id
_entity.type
_entity.pdbx_description
1 polymer ?
#
loop_
_entity_poly.entity_id
_entity_poly.type
_entity_poly.pdbx_seq_one_letter_code
_entity_poly.pdbx_strand_id
1 'polypeptide(L)'
;MKGLPASRQVQNELQQAISERLSPPLETRFEILTNSGGDVLRIGVDAGDAKPYCLDGSKFYVRNDAETSMALRDEIVALVLESVGLSSDLVDSGDADEAPSAADPAGSGRADGARERSPRGSGGLGKQGAANSDDPFYLPQDGVEIVDSETRGGTTYYVVRNMRNQRSVGNVTRKGARKLWNYAIAQYEDSPVKAGQIRWKENVGYIRSGKRAGKKRFDLALREGSDLRIFYGVTSEGMEGAWAQFVDETD
;
A
#
# COMPACT_ATOMS: atom_id res chain seq x y z
N MET A 1 -11.40 -30.16 -14.31
CA MET A 1 -9.99 -29.84 -14.64
C MET A 1 -9.41 -31.03 -15.38
N LYS A 2 -8.69 -30.80 -16.48
CA LYS A 2 -7.84 -31.84 -17.08
C LYS A 2 -6.52 -31.87 -16.31
N GLY A 3 -6.07 -33.04 -15.89
CA GLY A 3 -4.77 -33.20 -15.23
C GLY A 3 -3.59 -32.89 -16.14
N LEU A 4 -2.44 -32.74 -15.52
CA LEU A 4 -1.17 -32.47 -16.18
C LEU A 4 -0.70 -33.72 -16.94
N PRO A 5 -0.48 -33.65 -18.26
CA PRO A 5 0.15 -34.76 -18.99
C PRO A 5 1.64 -34.82 -18.64
N ALA A 6 2.21 -36.03 -18.66
CA ALA A 6 3.65 -36.25 -18.46
C ALA A 6 4.22 -35.59 -17.17
N SER A 7 3.50 -35.71 -16.05
CA SER A 7 3.78 -35.04 -14.77
C SER A 7 5.23 -35.10 -14.31
N ARG A 8 5.89 -36.26 -14.47
CA ARG A 8 7.32 -36.44 -14.12
C ARG A 8 8.26 -35.66 -15.02
N GLN A 9 7.97 -35.59 -16.32
CA GLN A 9 8.77 -34.80 -17.25
C GLN A 9 8.64 -33.31 -16.93
N VAL A 10 7.41 -32.83 -16.73
CA VAL A 10 7.16 -31.42 -16.36
C VAL A 10 7.82 -31.06 -15.03
N GLN A 11 7.79 -31.96 -14.04
CA GLN A 11 8.52 -31.78 -12.79
C GLN A 11 10.02 -31.56 -13.01
N ASN A 12 10.66 -32.41 -13.83
CA ASN A 12 12.09 -32.28 -14.12
C ASN A 12 12.42 -30.99 -14.88
N GLU A 13 11.61 -30.63 -15.88
CA GLU A 13 11.76 -29.38 -16.64
C GLU A 13 11.63 -28.15 -15.74
N LEU A 14 10.65 -28.13 -14.82
CA LEU A 14 10.48 -27.05 -13.86
C LEU A 14 11.62 -26.97 -12.86
N GLN A 15 12.08 -28.11 -12.33
CA GLN A 15 13.21 -28.16 -11.41
C GLN A 15 14.48 -27.57 -12.05
N GLN A 16 14.76 -27.95 -13.29
CA GLN A 16 15.89 -27.44 -14.06
C GLN A 16 15.74 -25.94 -14.37
N ALA A 17 14.56 -25.51 -14.83
CA ALA A 17 14.31 -24.11 -15.12
C ALA A 17 14.44 -23.22 -13.88
N ILE A 18 14.01 -23.70 -12.71
CA ILE A 18 14.17 -23.00 -11.43
C ILE A 18 15.66 -22.86 -11.09
N SER A 19 16.45 -23.93 -11.18
CA SER A 19 17.87 -23.88 -10.83
C SER A 19 18.70 -23.03 -11.79
N GLU A 20 18.33 -22.97 -13.08
CA GLU A 20 19.05 -22.20 -14.09
C GLU A 20 18.71 -20.71 -14.06
N ARG A 21 17.47 -20.35 -13.70
CA ARG A 21 16.96 -18.99 -13.89
C ARG A 21 16.81 -18.18 -12.62
N LEU A 22 16.77 -18.82 -11.45
CA LEU A 22 16.67 -18.14 -10.17
C LEU A 22 18.01 -18.11 -9.44
N SER A 23 18.39 -16.91 -9.00
CA SER A 23 19.58 -16.68 -8.17
C SER A 23 19.22 -15.78 -6.99
N PRO A 24 19.59 -16.11 -5.73
CA PRO A 24 20.26 -17.34 -5.32
C PRO A 24 19.38 -18.59 -5.49
N PRO A 25 19.94 -19.81 -5.37
CA PRO A 25 19.16 -21.05 -5.48
C PRO A 25 17.97 -21.06 -4.52
N LEU A 26 16.82 -21.53 -5.00
CA LEU A 26 15.58 -21.62 -4.24
C LEU A 26 15.21 -23.09 -4.01
N GLU A 27 15.09 -23.48 -2.75
CA GLU A 27 14.62 -24.81 -2.39
C GLU A 27 13.13 -24.95 -2.68
N THR A 28 12.76 -26.03 -3.38
CA THR A 28 11.39 -26.30 -3.81
C THR A 28 11.05 -27.76 -3.59
N ARG A 29 9.84 -28.04 -3.07
CA ARG A 29 9.32 -29.39 -2.86
C ARG A 29 8.27 -29.72 -3.91
N PHE A 30 8.46 -30.81 -4.64
CA PHE A 30 7.52 -31.27 -5.65
C PHE A 30 6.79 -32.52 -5.20
N GLU A 31 5.48 -32.57 -5.46
CA GLU A 31 4.65 -33.74 -5.22
C GLU A 31 3.63 -33.90 -6.34
N ILE A 32 3.51 -35.12 -6.87
CA ILE A 32 2.49 -35.46 -7.86
C ILE A 32 1.31 -36.08 -7.11
N LEU A 33 0.16 -35.42 -7.17
CA LEU A 33 -1.11 -35.87 -6.61
C LEU A 33 -1.98 -36.41 -7.74
N THR A 34 -2.37 -37.68 -7.68
CA THR A 34 -3.26 -38.29 -8.67
C THR A 34 -4.72 -38.16 -8.22
N ASN A 35 -5.58 -37.62 -9.08
CA ASN A 35 -7.02 -37.50 -8.85
C ASN A 35 -7.81 -38.08 -10.04
N SER A 36 -9.12 -38.25 -9.90
CA SER A 36 -10.03 -38.78 -10.94
C SER A 36 -10.02 -37.97 -12.25
N GLY A 37 -9.59 -36.71 -12.20
CA GLY A 37 -9.41 -35.83 -13.36
C GLY A 37 -8.00 -35.81 -13.99
N GLY A 38 -7.07 -36.60 -13.44
CA GLY A 38 -5.65 -36.67 -13.83
C GLY A 38 -4.70 -36.14 -12.76
N ASP A 39 -3.40 -36.14 -13.08
CA ASP A 39 -2.35 -35.74 -12.15
C ASP A 39 -2.31 -34.22 -11.91
N VAL A 40 -1.93 -33.83 -10.70
CA VAL A 40 -1.70 -32.45 -10.28
C VAL A 40 -0.30 -32.36 -9.69
N LEU A 41 0.54 -31.47 -10.22
CA LEU A 41 1.86 -31.19 -9.66
C LEU A 41 1.74 -30.07 -8.61
N ARG A 42 1.96 -30.43 -7.35
CA ARG A 42 2.05 -29.48 -6.23
C ARG A 42 3.50 -29.06 -6.03
N ILE A 43 3.73 -27.75 -5.94
CA ILE A 43 5.04 -27.16 -5.69
C ILE A 43 4.95 -26.38 -4.38
N GLY A 44 5.65 -26.84 -3.35
CA GLY A 44 5.85 -26.12 -2.09
C GLY A 44 7.11 -25.28 -2.18
N VAL A 45 7.00 -24.00 -1.85
CA VAL A 45 8.13 -23.06 -1.80
C VAL A 45 8.08 -22.40 -0.44
N ASP A 46 9.14 -22.58 0.35
CA ASP A 46 9.25 -21.90 1.64
C ASP A 46 9.78 -20.48 1.45
N ALA A 47 9.44 -19.60 2.39
CA ALA A 47 10.07 -18.29 2.46
C ALA A 47 11.55 -18.49 2.87
N GLY A 48 12.45 -18.48 1.91
CA GLY A 48 13.88 -18.56 2.20
C GLY A 48 14.46 -17.22 2.64
N ASP A 49 15.62 -17.30 3.31
CA ASP A 49 16.27 -16.14 3.94
C ASP A 49 17.11 -15.32 2.94
N ALA A 50 17.39 -15.86 1.75
CA ALA A 50 18.27 -15.26 0.76
C ALA A 50 17.55 -14.28 -0.19
N LYS A 51 16.49 -13.61 0.30
CA LYS A 51 15.78 -12.58 -0.47
C LYS A 51 16.70 -11.38 -0.75
N PRO A 52 16.53 -10.71 -1.91
CA PRO A 52 15.58 -10.98 -2.97
C PRO A 52 16.08 -12.05 -3.97
N TYR A 53 15.15 -12.86 -4.48
CA TYR A 53 15.41 -13.81 -5.57
C TYR A 53 15.29 -13.13 -6.93
N CYS A 54 16.29 -13.33 -7.78
CA CYS A 54 16.42 -12.72 -9.10
C CYS A 54 16.12 -13.76 -10.20
N LEU A 55 15.19 -13.43 -11.08
CA LEU A 55 14.87 -14.20 -12.29
C LEU A 55 15.62 -13.63 -13.50
N ASP A 56 16.28 -14.51 -14.27
CA ASP A 56 17.04 -14.15 -15.48
C ASP A 56 18.08 -13.04 -15.24
N GLY A 57 18.68 -13.00 -14.05
CA GLY A 57 19.77 -12.08 -13.68
C GLY A 57 19.39 -10.60 -13.52
N SER A 58 18.14 -10.19 -13.77
CA SER A 58 17.73 -8.78 -13.64
C SER A 58 16.29 -8.55 -13.20
N LYS A 59 15.43 -9.56 -13.18
CA LYS A 59 14.00 -9.39 -12.91
C LYS A 59 13.66 -9.81 -11.50
N PHE A 60 13.03 -8.91 -10.77
CA PHE A 60 12.52 -9.18 -9.42
C PHE A 60 11.01 -9.09 -9.45
N TYR A 61 10.34 -10.00 -8.75
CA TYR A 61 8.90 -10.01 -8.65
C TYR A 61 8.48 -10.07 -7.20
N VAL A 62 7.40 -9.38 -6.88
CA VAL A 62 6.70 -9.52 -5.61
C VAL A 62 5.30 -10.05 -5.89
N ARG A 63 4.82 -10.88 -4.97
CA ARG A 63 3.47 -11.39 -4.98
C ARG A 63 2.71 -10.78 -3.82
N ASN A 64 1.60 -10.12 -4.13
CA ASN A 64 0.64 -9.63 -3.17
C ASN A 64 -0.67 -10.40 -3.39
N ASP A 65 -0.94 -11.38 -2.53
CA ASP A 65 -2.09 -12.27 -2.60
C ASP A 65 -2.22 -13.01 -3.97
N ALA A 66 -3.17 -12.62 -4.81
CA ALA A 66 -3.39 -13.22 -6.13
C ALA A 66 -2.60 -12.55 -7.27
N GLU A 67 -1.92 -11.42 -7.03
CA GLU A 67 -1.24 -10.66 -8.07
C GLU A 67 0.30 -10.75 -7.93
N THR A 68 0.96 -11.18 -9.01
CA THR A 68 2.42 -11.14 -9.15
C THR A 68 2.80 -10.00 -10.09
N SER A 69 3.77 -9.18 -9.69
CA SER A 69 4.19 -8.00 -10.47
C SER A 69 5.68 -7.73 -10.29
N MET A 70 6.28 -7.03 -11.25
CA MET A 70 7.69 -6.67 -11.19
C MET A 70 7.92 -5.72 -10.01
N ALA A 71 8.96 -5.99 -9.22
CA ALA A 71 9.31 -5.22 -8.04
C ALA A 71 9.89 -3.86 -8.44
N LEU A 72 9.48 -2.81 -7.72
CA LEU A 72 10.09 -1.50 -7.80
C LEU A 72 11.36 -1.46 -6.95
N ARG A 73 12.21 -0.44 -7.16
CA ARG A 73 13.47 -0.26 -6.42
C ARG A 73 13.27 -0.40 -4.91
N ASP A 74 12.35 0.36 -4.35
CA ASP A 74 12.14 0.41 -2.90
C ASP A 74 11.54 -0.90 -2.36
N GLU A 75 10.84 -1.66 -3.22
CA GLU A 75 10.43 -3.02 -2.86
C GLU A 75 11.61 -3.99 -2.80
N ILE A 76 12.55 -3.89 -3.76
CA ILE A 76 13.79 -4.66 -3.74
C ILE A 76 14.60 -4.31 -2.48
N VAL A 77 14.74 -3.02 -2.17
CA VAL A 77 15.47 -2.55 -0.98
C VAL A 77 14.85 -3.12 0.29
N ALA A 78 13.53 -3.03 0.48
CA ALA A 78 12.95 -3.56 1.71
C ALA A 78 12.93 -5.11 1.75
N LEU A 79 13.00 -5.82 0.62
CA LEU A 79 13.29 -7.26 0.63
C LEU A 79 14.72 -7.57 1.10
N VAL A 80 15.70 -6.73 0.74
CA VAL A 80 17.08 -6.85 1.22
C VAL A 80 17.16 -6.54 2.71
N LEU A 81 16.45 -5.51 3.20
CA LEU A 81 16.44 -5.17 4.62
C LEU A 81 15.79 -6.29 5.47
N GLU A 82 14.70 -6.87 4.96
CA GLU A 82 14.04 -8.03 5.59
C GLU A 82 14.98 -9.24 5.70
N SER A 83 15.78 -9.54 4.68
CA SER A 83 16.70 -10.69 4.71
C SER A 83 17.87 -10.53 5.67
N VAL A 84 18.27 -9.29 5.99
CA VAL A 84 19.31 -9.03 7.00
C VAL A 84 18.76 -8.86 8.42
N GLY A 85 17.46 -9.07 8.62
CA GLY A 85 16.82 -8.93 9.93
C GLY A 85 16.69 -7.50 10.43
N LEU A 86 16.85 -6.50 9.55
CA LEU A 86 16.58 -5.10 9.84
C LEU A 86 15.10 -4.84 9.49
N SER A 87 14.20 -5.07 10.44
CA SER A 87 12.78 -4.77 10.25
C SER A 87 12.54 -3.27 10.03
N SER A 88 11.55 -2.97 9.18
CA SER A 88 11.38 -1.72 8.44
C SER A 88 10.86 -0.50 9.21
N ASP A 89 11.14 -0.36 10.50
CA ASP A 89 10.76 0.85 11.25
C ASP A 89 11.57 2.09 10.80
N LEU A 90 12.56 1.90 9.92
CA LEU A 90 13.46 2.95 9.42
C LEU A 90 13.03 3.60 8.10
N VAL A 91 11.97 3.14 7.44
CA VAL A 91 11.46 3.78 6.20
C VAL A 91 10.26 4.71 6.45
N ASP A 92 9.89 4.91 7.71
CA ASP A 92 8.87 5.89 8.14
C ASP A 92 9.47 7.28 8.44
N SER A 93 10.79 7.44 8.39
CA SER A 93 11.43 8.74 8.59
C SER A 93 11.44 9.55 7.29
N GLY A 94 10.25 9.98 6.87
CA GLY A 94 10.06 11.16 6.04
C GLY A 94 10.29 12.44 6.85
N ASP A 95 11.39 12.51 7.60
CA ASP A 95 11.87 13.77 8.18
C ASP A 95 12.93 14.35 7.23
N ALA A 96 12.43 15.14 6.28
CA ALA A 96 13.16 16.25 5.67
C ALA A 96 12.25 17.46 5.92
N ASP A 97 12.58 18.43 6.77
CA ASP A 97 13.78 19.26 6.70
C ASP A 97 13.87 20.10 8.00
N GLU A 98 14.78 19.78 8.93
CA GLU A 98 15.24 20.78 9.92
C GLU A 98 16.72 21.08 9.62
N ALA A 99 16.93 22.03 8.72
CA ALA A 99 18.23 22.62 8.49
C ALA A 99 18.77 23.25 9.79
N PRO A 100 20.07 23.10 10.12
CA PRO A 100 20.64 23.68 11.32
C PRO A 100 20.70 25.21 11.20
N SER A 101 19.89 25.89 11.99
CA SER A 101 19.94 27.34 12.16
C SER A 101 21.26 27.73 12.84
N ALA A 102 22.16 28.33 12.07
CA ALA A 102 23.30 29.04 12.61
C ALA A 102 22.82 30.34 13.30
N ALA A 103 22.97 30.40 14.62
CA ALA A 103 23.13 31.67 15.35
C ALA A 103 24.34 32.42 14.76
N ASP A 104 24.34 33.75 14.63
CA ASP A 104 24.61 34.68 15.74
C ASP A 104 24.32 36.17 15.33
N PRO A 105 24.48 37.20 16.19
CA PRO A 105 23.34 37.97 16.71
C PRO A 105 23.36 39.49 16.40
N ALA A 106 22.36 40.18 16.98
CA ALA A 106 22.28 41.60 17.35
C ALA A 106 21.80 42.63 16.31
N GLY A 107 20.68 43.29 16.62
CA GLY A 107 20.23 44.50 15.94
C GLY A 107 18.85 44.96 16.41
N SER A 108 18.82 45.90 17.34
CA SER A 108 17.66 46.47 18.04
C SER A 108 16.56 47.08 17.16
N GLY A 109 15.31 46.98 17.59
CA GLY A 109 14.23 47.86 17.11
C GLY A 109 12.87 47.57 17.73
N ARG A 110 12.55 48.26 18.84
CA ARG A 110 11.24 48.29 19.49
C ARG A 110 10.19 48.96 18.57
N ALA A 111 8.95 48.46 18.59
CA ALA A 111 7.74 49.30 18.69
C ALA A 111 6.49 48.44 19.01
N ASP A 112 5.76 48.91 20.01
CA ASP A 112 4.52 48.39 20.56
C ASP A 112 3.32 48.44 19.58
N GLY A 113 2.36 47.53 19.80
CA GLY A 113 1.05 47.56 19.15
C GLY A 113 0.07 46.58 19.79
N ALA A 114 -0.56 47.01 20.88
CA ALA A 114 -1.53 46.26 21.67
C ALA A 114 -2.93 46.16 21.01
N ARG A 115 -3.74 45.25 21.59
CA ARG A 115 -5.21 45.03 21.52
C ARG A 115 -5.60 43.88 20.58
N GLU A 116 -6.43 42.90 20.96
CA GLU A 116 -7.51 42.89 21.95
C GLU A 116 -7.77 41.44 22.43
N ARG A 117 -8.15 41.29 23.71
CA ARG A 117 -8.59 40.03 24.32
C ARG A 117 -10.12 39.99 24.43
N SER A 118 -10.62 38.74 24.35
CA SER A 118 -11.83 38.18 25.00
C SER A 118 -13.15 38.24 24.22
N PRO A 119 -14.12 37.31 24.48
CA PRO A 119 -14.22 36.43 25.66
C PRO A 119 -14.52 34.93 25.41
N ARG A 120 -14.35 34.20 26.50
CA ARG A 120 -14.79 32.82 26.76
C ARG A 120 -16.27 32.60 26.40
N GLY A 121 -16.54 31.47 25.75
CA GLY A 121 -17.82 30.77 25.80
C GLY A 121 -17.57 29.33 26.20
N SER A 122 -17.97 28.97 27.42
CA SER A 122 -18.03 27.60 27.90
C SER A 122 -19.11 26.83 27.15
N GLY A 123 -18.73 25.75 26.47
CA GLY A 123 -19.64 24.76 25.92
C GLY A 123 -18.90 23.44 25.88
N GLY A 124 -19.46 22.43 26.55
CA GLY A 124 -18.80 21.14 26.78
C GLY A 124 -18.20 20.54 25.51
N LEU A 125 -16.89 20.39 25.49
CA LEU A 125 -16.21 19.58 24.49
C LEU A 125 -16.29 18.14 24.97
N GLY A 126 -17.28 17.44 24.41
CA GLY A 126 -17.35 16.00 24.48
C GLY A 126 -16.00 15.40 24.11
N LYS A 127 -15.55 14.47 24.94
CA LYS A 127 -14.62 13.44 24.51
C LYS A 127 -15.32 12.63 23.42
N GLN A 128 -15.18 13.02 22.16
CA GLN A 128 -15.58 12.21 21.01
C GLN A 128 -14.72 12.63 19.84
N GLY A 129 -13.88 11.71 19.37
CA GLY A 129 -12.97 11.95 18.25
C GLY A 129 -11.66 11.18 18.30
N ALA A 130 -11.38 10.38 19.34
CA ALA A 130 -10.48 9.25 19.15
C ALA A 130 -11.29 8.23 18.33
N ALA A 131 -11.01 8.13 17.04
CA ALA A 131 -11.43 6.98 16.26
C ALA A 131 -11.07 5.73 17.06
N ASN A 132 -11.93 4.71 17.07
CA ASN A 132 -11.60 3.42 17.64
C ASN A 132 -10.45 2.79 16.82
N SER A 133 -9.23 3.26 17.04
CA SER A 133 -7.99 2.62 16.59
C SER A 133 -7.81 1.22 17.21
N ASP A 134 -8.62 0.91 18.23
CA ASP A 134 -8.68 -0.39 18.89
C ASP A 134 -9.50 -1.43 18.09
N ASP A 135 -10.25 -1.02 17.06
CA ASP A 135 -10.90 -1.96 16.14
C ASP A 135 -9.89 -2.44 15.07
N PRO A 136 -9.58 -3.75 14.98
CA PRO A 136 -8.67 -4.27 13.95
C PRO A 136 -9.11 -3.97 12.51
N PHE A 137 -10.38 -3.60 12.29
CA PHE A 137 -10.95 -3.27 10.99
C PHE A 137 -11.19 -1.77 10.78
N TYR A 138 -10.55 -0.90 11.58
CA TYR A 138 -10.68 0.55 11.42
C TYR A 138 -10.16 1.05 10.05
N LEU A 139 -9.23 0.33 9.42
CA LEU A 139 -8.77 0.55 8.05
C LEU A 139 -9.35 -0.49 7.07
N PRO A 140 -9.54 -0.12 5.79
CA PRO A 140 -9.79 -1.10 4.76
C PRO A 140 -8.64 -2.11 4.70
N GLN A 141 -8.99 -3.39 4.50
CA GLN A 141 -8.03 -4.49 4.51
C GLN A 141 -7.32 -4.67 3.15
N ASP A 142 -7.73 -3.93 2.12
CA ASP A 142 -7.08 -3.90 0.82
C ASP A 142 -7.17 -2.53 0.13
N GLY A 143 -6.69 -2.45 -1.11
CA GLY A 143 -6.51 -1.18 -1.82
C GLY A 143 -5.17 -0.52 -1.50
N VAL A 144 -5.07 0.77 -1.79
CA VAL A 144 -3.86 1.57 -1.56
C VAL A 144 -4.18 2.97 -1.09
N GLU A 145 -3.23 3.56 -0.36
CA GLU A 145 -3.24 4.95 0.07
C GLU A 145 -2.02 5.66 -0.52
N ILE A 146 -2.19 6.90 -0.99
CA ILE A 146 -1.05 7.78 -1.30
C ILE A 146 -0.78 8.57 -0.04
N VAL A 147 0.37 8.33 0.59
CA VAL A 147 0.70 8.92 1.90
C VAL A 147 1.51 10.21 1.74
N ASP A 148 2.28 10.33 0.66
CA ASP A 148 3.09 11.51 0.38
C ASP A 148 3.37 11.66 -1.11
N SER A 149 3.73 12.88 -1.53
CA SER A 149 4.17 13.20 -2.88
C SER A 149 5.16 14.36 -2.90
N GLU A 150 6.26 14.19 -3.63
CA GLU A 150 7.26 15.23 -3.86
C GLU A 150 7.50 15.46 -5.36
N THR A 151 7.80 16.70 -5.77
CA THR A 151 8.18 16.99 -7.16
C THR A 151 9.65 17.34 -7.24
N ARG A 152 10.43 16.54 -7.97
CA ARG A 152 11.86 16.76 -8.20
C ARG A 152 12.17 16.79 -9.68
N GLY A 153 12.76 17.89 -10.15
CA GLY A 153 13.15 18.04 -11.56
C GLY A 153 11.99 17.89 -12.55
N GLY A 154 10.79 18.36 -12.18
CA GLY A 154 9.58 18.27 -13.01
C GLY A 154 8.91 16.89 -13.06
N THR A 155 9.39 15.92 -12.29
CA THR A 155 8.73 14.62 -12.10
C THR A 155 8.19 14.51 -10.68
N THR A 156 6.91 14.15 -10.55
CA THR A 156 6.30 13.86 -9.24
C THR A 156 6.54 12.40 -8.87
N TYR A 157 7.05 12.20 -7.65
CA TYR A 157 7.25 10.92 -7.01
C TYR A 157 6.27 10.79 -5.85
N TYR A 158 5.74 9.59 -5.65
CA TYR A 158 4.73 9.27 -4.66
C TYR A 158 5.25 8.21 -3.71
N VAL A 159 4.77 8.28 -2.47
CA VAL A 159 4.82 7.18 -1.51
C VAL A 159 3.44 6.54 -1.48
N VAL A 160 3.39 5.24 -1.82
CA VAL A 160 2.15 4.47 -1.91
C VAL A 160 2.17 3.38 -0.83
N ARG A 161 1.17 3.37 0.05
CA ARG A 161 0.96 2.34 1.07
C ARG A 161 -0.02 1.28 0.56
N ASN A 162 0.37 0.01 0.65
CA ASN A 162 -0.49 -1.12 0.35
C ASN A 162 -1.25 -1.55 1.60
N MET A 163 -2.58 -1.48 1.56
CA MET A 163 -3.40 -1.70 2.76
C MET A 163 -3.43 -3.16 3.25
N ARG A 164 -3.08 -4.11 2.38
CA ARG A 164 -3.07 -5.55 2.74
C ARG A 164 -1.98 -5.91 3.76
N ASN A 165 -0.84 -5.21 3.67
CA ASN A 165 0.33 -5.50 4.50
C ASN A 165 0.92 -4.24 5.14
N GLN A 166 0.24 -3.10 5.00
CA GLN A 166 0.64 -1.78 5.50
C GLN A 166 2.02 -1.30 5.03
N ARG A 167 2.59 -1.91 3.98
CA ARG A 167 3.91 -1.54 3.47
C ARG A 167 3.82 -0.31 2.58
N SER A 168 4.66 0.68 2.86
CA SER A 168 4.86 1.87 2.03
C SER A 168 5.99 1.66 1.02
N VAL A 169 5.82 2.16 -0.20
CA VAL A 169 6.82 2.15 -1.26
C VAL A 169 6.96 3.55 -1.82
N GLY A 170 8.15 4.12 -1.69
CA GLY A 170 8.50 5.44 -2.19
C GLY A 170 8.97 5.43 -3.64
N ASN A 171 9.34 6.63 -4.11
CA ASN A 171 9.91 6.84 -5.46
C ASN A 171 9.00 6.32 -6.60
N VAL A 172 7.69 6.23 -6.38
CA VAL A 172 6.74 5.73 -7.37
C VAL A 172 6.37 6.88 -8.31
N THR A 173 6.48 6.67 -9.61
CA THR A 173 5.97 7.65 -10.61
C THR A 173 4.69 7.13 -11.24
N ARG A 174 3.82 8.02 -11.75
CA ARG A 174 2.63 7.60 -12.52
C ARG A 174 2.96 6.60 -13.62
N LYS A 175 4.04 6.84 -14.39
CA LYS A 175 4.48 5.96 -15.49
C LYS A 175 5.05 4.62 -15.02
N GLY A 176 5.73 4.59 -13.87
CA GLY A 176 6.33 3.38 -13.31
C GLY A 176 5.38 2.54 -12.45
N ALA A 177 4.22 3.09 -12.09
CA ALA A 177 3.28 2.46 -11.18
C ALA A 177 2.51 1.28 -11.81
N ARG A 178 2.21 0.27 -11.00
CA ARG A 178 1.34 -0.87 -11.35
C ARG A 178 -0.08 -0.40 -11.60
N LYS A 179 -0.94 -1.24 -12.17
CA LYS A 179 -2.32 -0.88 -12.55
C LYS A 179 -3.11 -0.18 -11.43
N LEU A 180 -3.13 -0.74 -10.22
CA LEU A 180 -3.85 -0.13 -9.09
C LEU A 180 -3.20 1.17 -8.60
N TRP A 181 -1.87 1.22 -8.56
CA TRP A 181 -1.13 2.39 -8.08
C TRP A 181 -1.18 3.54 -9.09
N ASN A 182 -1.03 3.23 -10.37
CA ASN A 182 -1.23 4.17 -11.48
C ASN A 182 -2.65 4.73 -11.44
N TYR A 183 -3.65 3.89 -11.16
CA TYR A 183 -5.01 4.36 -10.94
C TYR A 183 -5.11 5.33 -9.77
N ALA A 184 -4.58 4.97 -8.60
CA ALA A 184 -4.62 5.82 -7.41
C ALA A 184 -3.96 7.18 -7.69
N ILE A 185 -2.77 7.16 -8.29
CA ILE A 185 -2.02 8.37 -8.67
C ILE A 185 -2.81 9.20 -9.68
N ALA A 186 -3.42 8.58 -10.69
CA ALA A 186 -4.26 9.29 -11.65
C ALA A 186 -5.49 9.92 -10.97
N GLN A 187 -6.13 9.25 -10.00
CA GLN A 187 -7.22 9.88 -9.24
C GLN A 187 -6.73 11.04 -8.39
N TYR A 188 -5.58 10.89 -7.74
CA TYR A 188 -4.98 11.92 -6.91
C TYR A 188 -4.60 13.16 -7.72
N GLU A 189 -3.99 12.99 -8.89
CA GLU A 189 -3.61 14.08 -9.79
C GLU A 189 -4.81 14.71 -10.50
N ASP A 190 -5.63 13.90 -11.17
CA ASP A 190 -6.61 14.39 -12.15
C ASP A 190 -7.99 14.64 -11.52
N SER A 191 -8.24 14.12 -10.32
CA SER A 191 -9.55 14.16 -9.67
C SER A 191 -9.42 14.27 -8.15
N PRO A 192 -8.73 15.32 -7.64
CA PRO A 192 -8.54 15.49 -6.21
C PRO A 192 -9.89 15.51 -5.50
N VAL A 193 -10.00 14.72 -4.44
CA VAL A 193 -11.26 14.47 -3.73
C VAL A 193 -11.74 15.79 -3.13
N LYS A 194 -12.92 16.25 -3.56
CA LYS A 194 -13.57 17.42 -2.98
C LYS A 194 -14.49 16.97 -1.85
N ALA A 195 -14.51 17.70 -0.73
CA ALA A 195 -15.27 17.33 0.45
C ALA A 195 -16.77 17.04 0.18
N GLY A 196 -17.38 17.74 -0.78
CA GLY A 196 -18.78 17.54 -1.17
C GLY A 196 -19.07 16.28 -2.00
N GLN A 197 -18.05 15.56 -2.47
CA GLN A 197 -18.21 14.29 -3.18
C GLN A 197 -18.29 13.09 -2.21
N ILE A 198 -17.90 13.30 -0.95
CA ILE A 198 -17.78 12.23 0.03
C ILE A 198 -19.10 12.08 0.78
N ARG A 199 -19.70 10.89 0.70
CA ARG A 199 -20.86 10.51 1.50
C ARG A 199 -20.37 9.95 2.83
N TRP A 200 -20.40 10.80 3.85
CA TRP A 200 -19.93 10.47 5.20
C TRP A 200 -20.96 9.65 5.97
N LYS A 201 -20.46 8.65 6.72
CA LYS A 201 -21.16 7.97 7.81
C LYS A 201 -20.18 7.90 8.98
N GLU A 202 -20.47 8.63 10.04
CA GLU A 202 -19.54 8.86 11.14
C GLU A 202 -18.19 9.44 10.64
N ASN A 203 -17.07 8.77 10.89
CA ASN A 203 -15.74 9.17 10.47
C ASN A 203 -15.27 8.52 9.15
N VAL A 204 -16.05 7.60 8.57
CA VAL A 204 -15.74 6.94 7.30
C VAL A 204 -16.62 7.48 6.17
N GLY A 205 -16.13 7.45 4.94
CA GLY A 205 -16.78 8.08 3.81
C GLY A 205 -16.66 7.27 2.52
N TYR A 206 -17.75 7.23 1.76
CA TYR A 206 -17.77 6.70 0.40
C TYR A 206 -17.52 7.83 -0.61
N ILE A 207 -16.61 7.63 -1.56
CA ILE A 207 -16.32 8.61 -2.62
C ILE A 207 -16.97 8.15 -3.93
N ARG A 208 -16.60 6.96 -4.39
CA ARG A 208 -17.05 6.39 -5.66
C ARG A 208 -16.85 4.89 -5.70
N SER A 209 -17.49 4.23 -6.66
CA SER A 209 -17.24 2.84 -7.01
C SER A 209 -17.22 2.66 -8.52
N GLY A 210 -16.59 1.58 -8.97
CA GLY A 210 -16.55 1.22 -10.38
C GLY A 210 -16.14 -0.23 -10.59
N LYS A 211 -16.59 -0.82 -11.70
CA LYS A 211 -16.14 -2.17 -12.10
C LYS A 211 -14.77 -2.09 -12.77
N ARG A 212 -13.83 -2.91 -12.31
CA ARG A 212 -12.52 -3.10 -12.93
C ARG A 212 -12.12 -4.56 -12.90
N ALA A 213 -11.70 -5.10 -14.03
CA ALA A 213 -11.37 -6.53 -14.17
C ALA A 213 -12.48 -7.45 -13.61
N GLY A 214 -13.75 -7.11 -13.88
CA GLY A 214 -14.92 -7.88 -13.42
C GLY A 214 -15.30 -7.69 -11.94
N LYS A 215 -14.42 -7.14 -11.10
CA LYS A 215 -14.70 -6.88 -9.67
C LYS A 215 -15.13 -5.43 -9.43
N LYS A 216 -16.09 -5.23 -8.52
CA LYS A 216 -16.46 -3.92 -7.99
C LYS A 216 -15.33 -3.42 -7.08
N ARG A 217 -14.95 -2.15 -7.22
CA ARG A 217 -13.94 -1.50 -6.39
C ARG A 217 -14.43 -0.12 -5.95
N PHE A 218 -13.97 0.31 -4.79
CA PHE A 218 -14.41 1.50 -4.07
C PHE A 218 -13.22 2.42 -3.81
N ASP A 219 -13.47 3.71 -3.90
CA ASP A 219 -12.60 4.71 -3.29
C ASP A 219 -13.30 5.26 -2.05
N LEU A 220 -12.57 5.28 -0.94
CA LEU A 220 -13.08 5.52 0.41
C LEU A 220 -12.27 6.62 1.07
N ALA A 221 -12.86 7.24 2.09
CA ALA A 221 -12.23 8.29 2.88
C ALA A 221 -12.36 7.97 4.38
N LEU A 222 -11.34 8.33 5.16
CA LEU A 222 -11.37 8.31 6.63
C LEU A 222 -11.01 9.70 7.14
N ARG A 223 -11.78 10.18 8.12
CA ARG A 223 -11.41 11.33 8.96
C ARG A 223 -10.73 10.82 10.22
N GLU A 224 -9.51 11.28 10.44
CA GLU A 224 -8.71 10.96 11.61
C GLU A 224 -8.24 12.27 12.24
N GLY A 225 -9.04 12.82 13.17
CA GLY A 225 -8.82 14.17 13.68
C GLY A 225 -8.96 15.24 12.59
N SER A 226 -7.88 15.95 12.30
CA SER A 226 -7.79 16.92 11.18
C SER A 226 -7.51 16.25 9.83
N ASP A 227 -7.07 15.00 9.84
CA ASP A 227 -6.48 14.38 8.67
C ASP A 227 -7.55 13.69 7.83
N LEU A 228 -7.42 13.83 6.52
CA LEU A 228 -8.27 13.18 5.54
C LEU A 228 -7.46 12.16 4.78
N ARG A 229 -7.72 10.89 5.06
CA ARG A 229 -7.05 9.75 4.41
C ARG A 229 -7.92 9.20 3.31
N ILE A 230 -7.33 8.88 2.17
CA ILE A 230 -8.05 8.38 0.99
C ILE A 230 -7.50 7.01 0.59
N PHE A 231 -8.42 6.05 0.44
CA PHE A 231 -8.11 4.69 0.04
C PHE A 231 -8.68 4.42 -1.35
N TYR A 232 -7.84 3.94 -2.26
CA TYR A 232 -8.17 3.76 -3.66
C TYR A 232 -8.29 2.29 -4.03
N GLY A 233 -9.36 1.97 -4.78
CA GLY A 233 -9.56 0.67 -5.39
C GLY A 233 -9.73 -0.50 -4.40
N VAL A 234 -10.29 -0.22 -3.23
CA VAL A 234 -10.67 -1.20 -2.20
C VAL A 234 -11.72 -2.15 -2.78
N THR A 235 -11.61 -3.46 -2.53
CA THR A 235 -12.63 -4.44 -2.95
C THR A 235 -13.68 -4.62 -1.87
N SER A 236 -14.85 -5.17 -2.21
CA SER A 236 -15.87 -5.51 -1.20
C SER A 236 -15.34 -6.44 -0.11
N GLU A 237 -14.40 -7.33 -0.46
CA GLU A 237 -13.74 -8.27 0.46
C GLU A 237 -12.87 -7.51 1.50
N GLY A 238 -12.33 -6.34 1.16
CA GLY A 238 -11.53 -5.51 2.06
C GLY A 238 -12.35 -4.54 2.93
N MET A 239 -13.67 -4.56 2.84
CA MET A 239 -14.58 -3.61 3.50
C MET A 239 -15.28 -4.24 4.71
N GLU A 240 -14.52 -4.46 5.78
CA GLU A 240 -15.03 -4.96 7.07
C GLU A 240 -15.37 -3.81 8.04
N GLY A 241 -15.96 -4.14 9.19
CA GLY A 241 -16.28 -3.16 10.24
C GLY A 241 -17.16 -2.00 9.73
N ALA A 242 -16.74 -0.77 10.04
CA ALA A 242 -17.44 0.45 9.62
C ALA A 242 -17.50 0.63 8.09
N TRP A 243 -16.71 -0.10 7.29
CA TRP A 243 -16.72 0.01 5.84
C TRP A 243 -17.84 -0.80 5.17
N ALA A 244 -18.30 -1.88 5.82
CA ALA A 244 -19.31 -2.80 5.27
C ALA A 244 -20.62 -2.08 4.89
N GLN A 245 -20.98 -1.02 5.60
CA GLN A 245 -22.16 -0.19 5.36
C GLN A 245 -22.23 0.48 3.98
N PHE A 246 -21.14 0.52 3.23
CA PHE A 246 -21.08 1.09 1.88
C PHE A 246 -21.16 0.01 0.78
N VAL A 247 -21.02 -1.27 1.13
CA VAL A 247 -21.17 -2.38 0.19
C VAL A 247 -22.65 -2.54 -0.18
N ASP A 248 -23.51 -2.60 0.83
CA ASP A 248 -24.95 -2.88 0.68
C ASP A 248 -25.75 -1.74 0.03
N GLU A 249 -25.30 -0.48 0.14
CA GLU A 249 -25.99 0.67 -0.44
C GLU A 249 -25.82 0.84 -1.96
N THR A 250 -24.91 0.07 -2.55
CA THR A 250 -24.54 0.23 -3.97
C THR A 250 -24.97 -0.93 -4.85
N ASP A 251 -25.75 -1.88 -4.33
CA ASP A 251 -26.37 -2.97 -5.09
C ASP A 251 -27.83 -2.67 -5.47
#